data_AF-A0A2K9IY53-F1
#
_entry.id   AF-A0A2K9IY53-F1
#
_cell.length_a   1.000
_cell.length_b   1.000
_cell.length_c   1.000
_cell.angle_alpha   90.00
_cell.angle_beta   90.00
_cell.angle_gamma   90.00
#
_symmetry.space_group_name_H-M   'P 1'
#
loop_
_entity.id
_entity.type
_entity.pdbx_description
1 polymer ?
#
loop_
_entity_poly.entity_id
_entity_poly.type
_entity_poly.pdbx_seq_one_letter_code
_entity_poly.pdbx_strand_id
1 'polypeptide(L)' 'MEGIVNNKAGFHVTLNDRWKFLSIGTNKGFPERKEECKEKHAMIKFV' A
#
# COMPACT_ATOMS: atom_id res chain seq x y z
N MET A 1 -8.81 4.38 6.26
CA MET A 1 -8.54 3.37 7.29
C MET A 1 -7.05 3.26 7.49
N GLU A 2 -6.58 3.20 8.74
CA GLU A 2 -5.17 3.07 9.07
C GLU A 2 -4.92 1.72 9.76
N GLY A 3 -3.80 1.09 9.46
CA GLY A 3 -3.39 -0.17 10.05
C GLY A 3 -1.92 -0.15 10.43
N ILE A 4 -1.57 -0.84 11.52
CA ILE A 4 -0.19 -0.96 12.00
C ILE A 4 0.19 -2.43 11.99
N VAL A 5 1.25 -2.78 11.24
CA VAL A 5 1.81 -4.13 11.19
C VAL A 5 2.90 -4.24 12.25
N ASN A 6 2.79 -5.26 13.11
CA ASN A 6 3.78 -5.60 14.15
C ASN A 6 4.20 -4.42 15.04
N ASN A 7 3.30 -3.45 15.26
CA ASN A 7 3.55 -2.20 15.99
C ASN A 7 4.74 -1.38 15.46
N LYS A 8 5.14 -1.59 14.19
CA LYS A 8 6.38 -1.04 13.61
C LYS A 8 6.16 -0.29 12.31
N ALA A 9 5.17 -0.72 11.52
CA ALA A 9 4.98 -0.21 10.16
C ALA A 9 3.52 0.17 9.94
N GLY A 10 3.25 1.45 9.67
CA GLY A 10 1.91 1.94 9.40
C GLY A 10 1.56 1.89 7.91
N PHE A 11 0.32 1.59 7.57
CA PHE A 11 -0.23 1.77 6.23
C PHE A 11 -1.60 2.43 6.30
N HIS A 12 -1.98 3.10 5.22
CA HIS A 12 -3.30 3.67 5.08
C HIS A 12 -3.95 3.17 3.79
N VAL A 13 -5.25 2.90 3.89
CA VAL A 13 -6.10 2.50 2.78
C VAL A 13 -7.29 3.44 2.73
N THR A 14 -7.49 4.05 1.57
CA THR A 14 -8.66 4.87 1.28
C THR A 14 -9.58 4.10 0.35
N LEU A 15 -10.85 3.97 0.73
CA LEU A 15 -11.91 3.39 -0.09
C LEU A 15 -12.86 4.50 -0.55
N ASN A 16 -13.51 4.34 -1.70
CA ASN A 16 -14.67 5.17 -2.06
C ASN A 16 -15.99 4.58 -1.51
N ASP A 17 -17.08 5.31 -1.72
CA ASP A 17 -18.45 4.93 -1.35
C ASP A 17 -18.93 3.60 -1.97
N ARG A 18 -18.22 3.10 -2.99
CA ARG A 18 -18.46 1.79 -3.63
C ARG A 18 -17.52 0.70 -3.14
N TRP A 19 -16.83 0.93 -2.02
CA TRP A 19 -15.89 0.00 -1.41
C TRP A 19 -14.71 -0.38 -2.32
N LYS A 20 -14.42 0.44 -3.33
CA LYS A 20 -13.23 0.26 -4.19
C LYS A 20 -12.04 0.98 -3.57
N PHE A 21 -10.86 0.36 -3.69
CA PHE A 21 -9.60 0.95 -3.31
C PHE A 21 -9.31 2.20 -4.15
N LEU A 22 -9.18 3.34 -3.48
CA LEU A 22 -8.80 4.60 -4.10
C LEU A 22 -7.30 4.81 -4.02
N SER A 23 -6.72 4.53 -2.85
CA SER A 23 -5.29 4.60 -2.63
C SER A 23 -4.85 3.65 -1.51
N ILE A 24 -3.63 3.16 -1.65
CA ILE A 24 -2.91 2.46 -0.60
C ILE A 24 -1.57 3.17 -0.45
N GLY A 25 -1.23 3.59 0.76
CA GLY A 25 0.05 4.21 1.03
C GLY A 25 0.71 3.66 2.29
N THR A 26 2.02 3.72 2.30
CA THR A 26 2.87 3.25 3.39
C THR A 26 3.33 4.45 4.22
N ASN A 27 3.18 4.37 5.55
CA ASN A 27 3.65 5.38 6.49
C ASN A 27 5.03 4.96 7.05
N LYS A 28 5.55 5.73 8.02
CA LYS A 28 6.85 5.47 8.66
C LYS A 28 6.98 4.00 9.12
N GLY A 29 8.17 3.45 8.93
CA GLY A 29 8.53 2.09 9.35
C GLY A 29 8.16 0.98 8.37
N PHE A 30 7.45 1.28 7.28
CA PHE A 30 7.34 0.33 6.17
C PHE A 30 8.68 0.22 5.44
N PRO A 31 9.23 -0.99 5.28
CA PRO A 31 10.51 -1.18 4.60
C PRO A 31 10.39 -0.75 3.14
N GLU A 32 11.48 -0.22 2.59
CA GLU A 32 11.56 -0.01 1.16
C GLU A 32 11.35 -1.32 0.41
N ARG A 33 10.67 -1.24 -0.73
CA ARG A 33 10.46 -2.42 -1.57
C ARG A 33 11.83 -2.94 -2.02
N LYS A 34 12.11 -4.20 -1.69
CA LYS A 34 13.26 -4.93 -2.22
C LYS A 34 13.24 -4.92 -3.75
N GLU A 35 14.42 -4.81 -4.36
CA GLU A 35 14.55 -4.72 -5.83
C GLU A 35 13.93 -5.93 -6.55
N GLU A 36 14.03 -7.13 -5.98
CA GLU A 36 13.40 -8.36 -6.49
C GLU A 36 11.87 -8.24 -6.69
N CYS A 37 11.22 -7.31 -5.97
CA CYS A 37 9.78 -7.06 -6.05
C CYS A 37 9.42 -5.87 -6.94
N LYS A 38 10.40 -5.10 -7.45
CA LYS A 38 10.16 -3.92 -8.30
C LYS A 38 9.78 -4.31 -9.73
N GLU A 39 10.36 -5.39 -10.27
CA GLU A 39 10.12 -5.83 -11.65
C GLU A 39 8.70 -6.33 -11.93
N LYS A 40 7.95 -6.78 -10.92
CA LYS A 40 6.60 -7.33 -11.12
C LYS A 40 5.47 -6.29 -11.13
N HIS A 41 5.77 -5.00 -11.01
CA HIS A 41 4.76 -3.96 -10.76
C HIS A 41 4.59 -2.92 -11.87
N ALA A 42 5.15 -3.12 -13.07
CA ALA A 42 4.86 -2.27 -14.23
C ALA A 42 3.42 -2.43 -14.78
N MET A 43 2.61 -3.34 -14.23
CA MET A 43 1.25 -3.63 -14.70
C MET A 43 0.19 -3.74 -13.57
N ILE A 44 0.17 -2.79 -12.64
CA ILE A 44 -1.12 -2.48 -11.97
C ILE A 44 -1.51 -1.06 -12.35
N LYS A 45 -1.92 -0.90 -13.61
CA LYS A 45 -2.78 0.22 -14.00
C LYS A 45 -4.15 -0.06 -13.39
N PHE A 46 -4.53 0.70 -12.39
CA PHE A 46 -5.94 0.79 -11.98
C PHE A 46 -6.66 1.55 -13.11
N VAL A 47 -7.35 0.80 -13.98
CA VAL A 47 -8.35 1.32 -14.92
C VAL A 47 -9.61 1.68 -14.14
#